data_AF-A0A9Q3UUC9-F1
#
_entry.id   AF-A0A9Q3UUC9-F1
#
_cell.length_a   1.000
_cell.length_b   1.000
_cell.length_c   1.000
_cell.angle_alpha   90.00
_cell.angle_beta   90.00
_cell.angle_gamma   90.00
#
_symmetry.space_group_name_H-M   'P 1'
#
loop_
_entity.id
_entity.type
_entity.pdbx_description
1 polymer ?
#
loop_
_entity_poly.entity_id
_entity_poly.type
_entity_poly.pdbx_seq_one_letter_code
_entity_poly.pdbx_strand_id
1 'polypeptide(L)'
;MKNIYNKGTFRSFEYGKIGPYLKKQGNKKWRKTEKSEIEYQLSEITKFFKQRRKRHKLIWVKITKEINGTTDSDYRSFYSEKAFKSSINRAHVTRYFLNK
;
A
#
# COMPACT_ATOMS: atom_id res chain seq x y z
N MET A 1 7.37 -2.51 40.23
CA MET A 1 7.56 -2.86 38.80
C MET A 1 8.74 -2.07 38.26
N LYS A 2 9.82 -2.73 37.84
CA LYS A 2 11.00 -2.08 37.24
C LYS A 2 10.68 -1.65 35.81
N ASN A 3 11.05 -0.43 35.43
CA ASN A 3 10.88 0.11 34.08
C ASN A 3 11.47 -0.84 33.03
N ILE A 4 10.62 -1.37 32.14
CA ILE A 4 10.97 -2.34 31.08
C ILE A 4 11.75 -1.65 29.93
N TYR A 5 11.76 -0.31 29.91
CA TYR A 5 12.59 0.46 28.98
C TYR A 5 14.05 0.50 29.43
N ASN A 6 14.75 -0.62 29.27
CA ASN A 6 16.21 -0.63 29.22
C ASN A 6 16.65 0.11 27.94
N LYS A 7 16.69 1.45 27.99
CA LYS A 7 17.64 2.22 27.17
C LYS A 7 19.03 2.06 27.82
N GLY A 8 19.49 0.82 27.93
CA GLY A 8 20.81 0.54 28.47
C GLY A 8 21.86 1.25 27.61
N THR A 9 22.88 1.81 28.26
CA THR A 9 24.17 2.01 27.63
C THR A 9 24.52 0.70 26.93
N PHE A 10 24.77 0.76 25.62
CA PHE A 10 25.38 -0.34 24.89
C PHE A 10 26.38 -1.06 25.81
N ARG A 11 26.43 -2.39 25.79
CA ARG A 11 27.61 -3.08 26.31
C ARG A 11 28.78 -2.63 25.43
N SER A 12 29.42 -1.54 25.84
CA SER A 12 30.53 -0.86 25.19
C SER A 12 31.77 -1.74 25.03
N PHE A 13 31.66 -3.00 25.46
CA PHE A 13 32.70 -4.02 25.47
C PHE A 13 32.41 -5.19 24.50
N GLU A 14 31.17 -5.41 24.04
CA GLU A 14 30.85 -6.52 23.11
C GLU A 14 31.14 -6.18 21.64
N TYR A 15 31.01 -4.91 21.32
CA TYR A 15 31.41 -4.33 20.05
C TYR A 15 32.16 -3.06 20.46
N GLY A 16 33.45 -2.92 20.12
CA GLY A 16 34.34 -1.86 20.61
C GLY A 16 33.87 -0.41 20.36
N LYS A 17 34.75 0.50 19.91
CA LYS A 17 34.33 1.88 19.56
C LYS A 17 33.42 1.87 18.31
N ILE A 18 32.16 1.51 18.47
CA ILE A 18 31.16 1.58 17.40
C ILE A 18 30.83 3.05 17.12
N GLY A 19 30.96 3.45 15.86
CA GLY A 19 30.58 4.79 15.41
C GLY A 19 29.10 5.11 15.68
N PRO A 20 28.73 6.39 15.86
CA PRO A 20 27.36 6.81 16.24
C PRO A 20 26.24 6.25 15.35
N TYR A 21 26.52 6.01 14.06
CA TYR A 21 25.55 5.53 13.07
C TYR A 21 25.23 4.02 13.24
N LEU A 22 26.18 3.23 13.72
CA LEU A 22 26.01 1.78 13.94
C LEU A 22 25.39 1.46 15.30
N LYS A 23 25.42 2.40 16.25
CA LYS A 23 24.69 2.32 17.52
C LYS A 23 23.20 2.01 17.31
N LYS A 24 22.57 2.61 16.30
CA LYS A 24 21.16 2.33 15.98
C LYS A 24 20.93 0.85 15.61
N GLN A 25 21.85 0.24 14.86
CA GLN A 25 21.77 -1.17 14.45
C GLN A 25 22.05 -2.12 15.61
N GLY A 26 23.06 -1.82 16.44
CA GLY A 26 23.35 -2.57 17.66
C GLY A 26 22.15 -2.61 18.60
N ASN A 27 21.56 -1.44 18.90
CA ASN A 27 20.36 -1.35 19.75
C ASN A 27 19.13 -2.02 19.13
N LYS A 28 19.05 -2.12 17.81
CA LYS A 28 17.96 -2.83 17.13
C LYS A 28 18.01 -4.32 17.44
N LYS A 29 19.20 -4.94 17.47
CA LYS A 29 19.38 -6.37 17.83
C LYS A 29 18.85 -6.66 19.25
N TRP A 30 19.12 -5.77 20.20
CA TRP A 30 18.70 -5.94 21.60
C TRP A 30 17.22 -5.61 21.88
N ARG A 31 16.55 -4.90 20.96
CA ARG A 31 15.10 -4.65 21.01
C ARG A 31 14.28 -5.73 20.32
N LYS A 32 14.93 -6.67 19.61
CA LYS A 32 14.24 -7.80 19.00
C LYS A 32 13.75 -8.75 20.10
N THR A 33 12.49 -9.14 20.01
CA THR A 33 11.92 -10.22 20.81
C THR A 33 12.16 -11.56 20.12
N GLU A 34 12.14 -12.68 20.85
CA GLU A 34 12.29 -14.03 20.29
C GLU A 34 11.36 -14.27 19.10
N LYS A 35 10.10 -13.81 19.20
CA LYS A 35 9.11 -13.83 18.12
C LYS A 35 9.61 -13.14 16.84
N SER A 36 10.21 -11.95 16.98
CA SER A 36 10.71 -11.18 15.82
C SER A 36 11.97 -11.79 15.18
N GLU A 37 12.76 -12.54 15.96
CA GLU A 37 13.92 -13.26 15.44
C GLU A 37 13.50 -14.52 14.68
N ILE A 38 12.49 -15.25 15.19
CA ILE A 38 11.86 -16.39 14.51
C ILE A 38 11.22 -15.93 13.19
N GLU A 39 10.47 -14.83 13.19
CA GLU A 39 9.89 -14.26 11.95
C GLU A 39 10.97 -13.87 10.92
N TYR A 40 12.09 -13.33 11.40
CA TYR A 40 13.22 -12.96 10.54
C TYR A 40 13.90 -14.19 9.92
N GLN A 41 14.20 -15.21 10.72
CA GLN A 41 14.79 -16.47 10.24
C GLN A 41 13.87 -17.21 9.26
N LEU A 42 12.56 -17.23 9.53
CA LEU A 42 11.58 -17.79 8.60
C LEU A 42 11.55 -17.00 7.27
N SER A 43 11.72 -15.68 7.32
CA SER A 43 11.77 -14.85 6.10
C SER A 43 13.03 -15.05 5.25
N GLU A 44 14.16 -15.41 5.87
CA GLU A 44 15.42 -15.72 5.16
C GLU A 44 15.39 -17.11 4.50
N ILE A 45 14.78 -18.10 5.16
CA ILE A 45 14.67 -19.48 4.67
C ILE A 45 13.56 -19.63 3.62
N THR A 46 12.45 -18.90 3.79
CA THR A 46 11.31 -18.95 2.87
C THR A 46 11.02 -17.57 2.30
N LYS A 47 11.45 -17.33 1.06
CA LYS A 47 11.00 -16.17 0.28
C LYS A 47 9.51 -16.33 -0.03
N PHE A 48 8.63 -15.85 0.85
CA PHE A 48 7.22 -15.69 0.56
C PHE A 48 7.06 -14.60 -0.51
N PHE A 49 7.15 -14.98 -1.79
CA PHE A 49 6.76 -14.11 -2.88
C PHE A 49 5.25 -13.85 -2.73
N LYS A 50 4.89 -12.67 -2.22
CA LYS A 50 3.50 -12.23 -2.17
C LYS A 50 2.92 -12.37 -3.58
N GLN A 51 1.95 -13.28 -3.74
CA GLN A 51 1.33 -13.50 -5.04
C GLN A 51 0.78 -12.18 -5.57
N ARG A 52 1.16 -11.81 -6.79
CA ARG A 52 0.66 -10.61 -7.43
C ARG A 52 -0.86 -10.75 -7.58
N ARG A 53 -1.61 -9.87 -6.92
CA ARG A 53 -3.09 -9.84 -7.04
C ARG A 53 -3.46 -9.66 -8.51
N LYS A 54 -4.45 -10.42 -8.98
CA LYS A 54 -5.00 -10.25 -10.34
C LYS A 54 -5.51 -8.82 -10.50
N ARG A 55 -5.20 -8.19 -11.64
CA ARG A 55 -5.69 -6.85 -11.96
C ARG A 55 -7.22 -6.90 -12.11
N HIS A 56 -7.91 -5.92 -11.54
CA HIS A 56 -9.36 -5.81 -11.71
C HIS A 56 -9.68 -5.46 -13.17
N LYS A 57 -10.71 -6.09 -13.75
CA LYS A 57 -11.20 -5.71 -15.07
C LYS A 57 -11.89 -4.35 -14.98
N LEU A 58 -11.52 -3.43 -15.86
CA LEU A 58 -12.11 -2.09 -15.92
C LEU A 58 -13.28 -2.09 -16.90
N ILE A 59 -14.35 -1.37 -16.55
CA ILE A 59 -15.47 -1.07 -17.45
C ILE A 59 -15.10 0.19 -18.21
N TRP A 60 -14.86 0.08 -19.52
CA TRP A 60 -14.53 1.22 -20.38
C TRP A 60 -15.78 1.76 -21.05
N VAL A 61 -15.97 3.06 -20.95
CA VAL A 61 -17.19 3.72 -21.41
C VAL A 61 -16.85 5.06 -22.04
N LYS A 62 -17.49 5.38 -23.16
CA LYS A 62 -17.61 6.74 -23.66
C LYS A 62 -18.90 7.36 -23.13
N ILE A 63 -18.83 8.46 -22.40
CA ILE A 63 -20.00 9.17 -21.86
C ILE A 63 -20.15 10.48 -22.62
N THR A 64 -21.36 10.78 -23.08
CA THR A 64 -21.69 12.07 -23.70
C THR A 64 -22.52 12.89 -22.72
N LYS A 65 -22.15 14.16 -22.56
CA LYS A 65 -22.83 15.12 -21.69
C LYS A 65 -23.26 16.33 -22.49
N GLU A 66 -24.38 16.92 -22.08
CA GLU A 66 -24.90 18.15 -22.64
C GLU A 66 -25.11 19.17 -21.52
N ILE A 67 -24.43 20.31 -21.63
CA ILE A 67 -24.48 21.40 -20.67
C ILE A 67 -24.60 22.71 -21.45
N ASN A 68 -25.66 23.47 -21.20
CA ASN A 68 -25.91 24.78 -21.82
C ASN A 68 -25.80 24.75 -23.37
N GLY A 69 -26.37 23.73 -24.01
CA GLY A 69 -26.36 23.56 -25.47
C GLY A 69 -25.03 23.07 -26.06
N THR A 70 -24.00 22.87 -25.24
CA THR A 70 -22.73 22.29 -25.68
C THR A 70 -22.69 20.81 -25.38
N THR A 71 -22.39 19.99 -26.39
CA THR A 71 -22.23 18.54 -26.25
C THR A 71 -20.75 18.19 -26.19
N ASP A 72 -20.33 17.46 -25.15
CA ASP A 72 -18.98 16.95 -24.99
C ASP A 72 -19.02 15.43 -24.73
N SER A 73 -17.96 14.72 -25.12
CA SER A 73 -17.85 13.28 -24.87
C SER A 73 -16.49 12.89 -24.29
N ASP A 74 -16.51 12.18 -23.17
CA ASP A 74 -15.32 11.73 -22.46
C ASP A 74 -15.23 10.21 -22.33
N TYR A 75 -14.03 9.66 -22.53
CA TYR A 75 -13.75 8.25 -22.25
C TYR A 75 -13.36 8.10 -20.78
N ARG A 76 -14.02 7.18 -20.08
CA ARG A 76 -13.80 6.88 -18.66
C ARG A 76 -13.75 5.38 -18.40
N SER A 77 -12.96 5.00 -17.40
CA SER A 77 -12.89 3.64 -16.90
C SER A 77 -13.41 3.55 -15.47
N PHE A 78 -14.18 2.51 -15.16
CA PHE A 78 -14.71 2.28 -13.81
C PHE A 78 -14.26 0.92 -13.26
N TYR A 79 -13.94 0.90 -11.97
CA TYR A 79 -13.60 -0.33 -11.24
C TYR A 79 -14.82 -1.12 -10.78
N SER A 80 -15.99 -0.49 -10.64
CA SER A 80 -17.19 -1.16 -10.15
C SER A 80 -18.42 -0.71 -10.92
N GLU A 81 -19.40 -1.60 -11.00
CA GLU A 81 -20.70 -1.32 -11.61
C GLU A 81 -21.43 -0.19 -10.87
N LYS A 82 -21.29 -0.12 -9.54
CA LYS A 82 -21.88 0.96 -8.73
C LYS A 82 -21.33 2.34 -9.14
N ALA A 83 -20.01 2.46 -9.31
CA ALA A 83 -19.39 3.71 -9.73
C ALA A 83 -19.81 4.10 -11.15
N PHE A 84 -19.90 3.11 -12.04
CA PHE A 84 -20.41 3.30 -13.40
C PHE A 84 -21.86 3.82 -13.39
N LYS A 85 -22.79 3.14 -12.71
CA LYS A 85 -24.20 3.55 -12.57
C LYS A 85 -24.35 4.97 -12.03
N SER A 86 -23.58 5.31 -11.00
CA SER A 86 -23.58 6.67 -10.44
C SER A 86 -23.10 7.72 -11.44
N SER A 87 -22.16 7.38 -12.33
CA SER A 87 -21.66 8.31 -13.34
C SER A 87 -22.64 8.56 -14.48
N ILE A 88 -23.39 7.53 -14.92
CA ILE A 88 -24.36 7.66 -16.00
C ILE A 88 -25.69 8.28 -15.56
N ASN A 89 -26.06 8.15 -14.29
CA ASN A 89 -27.31 8.71 -13.73
C ASN A 89 -27.24 10.22 -13.46
N ARG A 90 -26.21 10.93 -13.94
CA ARG A 90 -26.08 12.38 -13.74
C ARG A 90 -27.01 13.12 -14.71
N ALA A 91 -27.61 14.22 -14.24
CA ALA A 91 -28.60 14.99 -15.01
C ALA A 91 -28.11 15.43 -16.40
N HIS A 92 -26.83 15.74 -16.54
CA HIS A 92 -26.25 16.21 -17.80
C HIS A 92 -25.78 15.10 -18.74
N VAL A 93 -25.93 13.82 -18.37
CA VAL A 93 -25.51 12.70 -19.23
C VAL A 93 -26.65 12.35 -20.19
N THR A 94 -26.36 12.36 -21.48
CA THR A 94 -27.35 12.07 -22.53
C THR A 94 -27.18 10.66 -23.10
N ARG A 95 -25.93 10.21 -23.27
CA ARG A 95 -25.61 8.93 -23.95
C ARG A 95 -24.41 8.27 -23.30
N TYR A 96 -24.34 6.95 -23.38
CA TYR A 96 -23.11 6.21 -23.08
C TYR A 96 -22.92 5.02 -24.03
N PHE A 97 -21.67 4.70 -24.32
CA PHE A 97 -21.27 3.55 -25.13
C PHE A 97 -20.26 2.70 -24.36
N LEU A 98 -20.54 1.40 -24.24
CA LEU A 98 -19.63 0.43 -23.65
C LEU A 98 -18.60 -0.01 -24.68
N ASN A 99 -17.32 0.09 -24.33
CA ASN A 99 -16.25 -0.47 -25.16
C ASN A 99 -15.98 -1.91 -24.70
N LYS A 100 -15.99 -2.86 -25.65
CA LYS A 100 -15.66 -4.27 -25.41
C LYS A 100 -14.16 -4.48 -25.27
#